data_AF-A0A4P7S3Y8-F1
#
_entry.id   AF-A0A4P7S3Y8-F1
#
_cell.length_a   1.000
_cell.length_b   1.000
_cell.length_c   1.000
_cell.angle_alpha   90.00
_cell.angle_beta   90.00
_cell.angle_gamma   90.00
#
_symmetry.space_group_name_H-M   'P 1'
#
loop_
_entity.id
_entity.type
_entity.pdbx_description
1 polymer ?
#
loop_
_entity_poly.entity_id
_entity_poly.type
_entity_poly.pdbx_seq_one_letter_code
_entity_poly.pdbx_strand_id
1 'polypeptide(L)'
;MAFSTMTDNECWQAVQARDKAFDGRFVTGVLTTGIYCRPSCAARHPLRENVRFFVDGAAARATGLRPCKRCLPDDVARDERAVIKAIAAIKQSEEPLALADLATRTGYSPTHFQRVFTRHTGLSPAAYARALRDERARAALSEGTRVTDAIYDAGFSGPSRFYENMEGRMGMTASAWVNGGKGATIHWAVVPTSLGDMLVAATDKGVCRLSFAEGREALEERFPAADLVEGGDDFAALLGQVVDAVEAPVNGFDHIPIDVKGTAFQEAVWRELRKIPAGETRSYSDIAAAVGKPAAVRAAGSANGANNVAVLIPCHRVVRSDGSLGGYAYGLPIKEELLKREGR
;
A
#
# COMPACT_ATOMS: atom_id res chain seq x y z
N MET A 1 -11.96 -2.97 -15.36
CA MET A 1 -12.26 -3.92 -16.46
C MET A 1 -11.33 -5.13 -16.31
N ALA A 2 -11.61 -6.07 -15.40
CA ALA A 2 -10.61 -7.08 -14.97
C ALA A 2 -11.04 -8.56 -15.07
N PHE A 3 -12.25 -8.85 -15.56
CA PHE A 3 -12.74 -10.24 -15.63
C PHE A 3 -12.31 -10.97 -16.91
N SER A 4 -11.97 -10.25 -17.98
CA SER A 4 -11.68 -10.83 -19.30
C SER A 4 -10.37 -11.62 -19.38
N THR A 5 -9.56 -11.65 -18.32
CA THR A 5 -8.26 -12.34 -18.29
C THR A 5 -8.19 -13.52 -17.32
N MET A 6 -9.25 -13.79 -16.54
CA MET A 6 -9.25 -14.88 -15.57
C MET A 6 -9.89 -16.14 -16.14
N THR A 7 -9.18 -17.25 -16.06
CA THR A 7 -9.72 -18.57 -16.38
C THR A 7 -10.68 -19.04 -15.30
N ASP A 8 -11.63 -19.90 -15.69
CA ASP A 8 -12.59 -20.50 -14.77
C ASP A 8 -11.90 -21.33 -13.67
N ASN A 9 -10.74 -21.93 -13.97
CA ASN A 9 -9.94 -22.67 -12.99
C ASN A 9 -9.29 -21.75 -11.95
N GLU A 10 -8.75 -20.60 -12.35
CA GLU A 10 -8.21 -19.59 -11.41
C GLU A 10 -9.29 -19.04 -10.49
N CYS A 11 -10.48 -18.73 -11.04
CA CYS A 11 -11.63 -18.32 -10.24
C CYS A 11 -12.00 -19.38 -9.20
N TRP A 12 -11.95 -20.66 -9.58
CA TRP A 12 -12.24 -21.75 -8.65
C TRP A 12 -11.18 -21.91 -7.56
N GLN A 13 -9.89 -21.79 -7.89
CA GLN A 13 -8.81 -21.82 -6.90
C GLN A 13 -8.96 -20.68 -5.87
N ALA A 14 -9.26 -19.46 -6.33
CA ALA A 14 -9.49 -18.32 -5.45
C ALA A 14 -10.67 -18.54 -4.47
N VAL A 15 -11.76 -19.17 -4.94
CA VAL A 15 -12.89 -19.56 -4.06
C VAL A 15 -12.47 -20.60 -3.03
N GLN A 16 -11.73 -21.63 -3.45
CA GLN A 16 -11.26 -22.68 -2.53
C GLN A 16 -10.33 -22.12 -1.45
N ALA A 17 -9.44 -21.20 -1.82
CA ALA A 17 -8.53 -20.51 -0.90
C ALA A 17 -9.22 -19.44 -0.04
N ARG A 18 -10.47 -19.05 -0.38
CA ARG A 18 -11.19 -17.90 0.19
C ARG A 18 -10.35 -16.62 0.12
N ASP A 19 -9.68 -16.44 -1.01
CA ASP A 19 -8.74 -15.35 -1.19
C ASP A 19 -9.47 -14.01 -1.32
N LYS A 20 -9.14 -13.09 -0.41
CA LYS A 20 -9.72 -11.74 -0.37
C LYS A 20 -9.16 -10.84 -1.47
N ALA A 21 -8.00 -11.15 -2.05
CA ALA A 21 -7.43 -10.39 -3.15
C ALA A 21 -8.31 -10.43 -4.42
N PHE A 22 -9.19 -11.43 -4.51
CA PHE A 22 -10.13 -11.59 -5.62
C PHE A 22 -11.53 -11.02 -5.35
N ASP A 23 -11.81 -10.55 -4.13
CA ASP A 23 -13.08 -9.89 -3.83
C ASP A 23 -13.23 -8.63 -4.71
N GLY A 24 -14.35 -8.52 -5.42
CA GLY A 24 -14.62 -7.41 -6.34
C GLY A 24 -14.09 -7.61 -7.77
N ARG A 25 -13.25 -8.64 -8.02
CA ARG A 25 -12.81 -9.01 -9.38
C ARG A 25 -13.81 -9.89 -10.11
N PHE A 26 -14.52 -10.74 -9.37
CA PHE A 26 -15.63 -11.54 -9.85
C PHE A 26 -16.59 -11.91 -8.71
N VAL A 27 -17.74 -12.48 -9.04
CA VAL A 27 -18.65 -13.11 -8.08
C VAL A 27 -18.93 -14.58 -8.43
N THR A 28 -19.09 -15.39 -7.39
CA THR A 28 -19.38 -16.82 -7.48
C THR A 28 -20.88 -17.03 -7.38
N GLY A 29 -21.54 -17.36 -8.48
CA GLY A 29 -22.94 -17.76 -8.50
C GLY A 29 -23.11 -19.25 -8.22
N VAL A 30 -23.99 -19.57 -7.26
CA VAL A 30 -24.34 -20.94 -6.87
C VAL A 30 -25.74 -21.26 -7.37
N LEU A 31 -25.81 -22.01 -8.46
CA LEU A 31 -27.05 -22.23 -9.22
C LEU A 31 -28.14 -22.94 -8.40
N THR A 32 -27.74 -23.90 -7.55
CA THR A 32 -28.69 -24.66 -6.71
C THR A 32 -29.36 -23.84 -5.63
N THR A 33 -28.71 -22.77 -5.15
CA THR A 33 -29.25 -21.92 -4.08
C THR A 33 -29.82 -20.60 -4.61
N GLY A 34 -29.56 -20.28 -5.88
CA GLY A 34 -29.92 -18.99 -6.48
C GLY A 34 -29.16 -17.81 -5.87
N ILE A 35 -27.99 -18.04 -5.27
CA ILE A 35 -27.22 -17.02 -4.53
C ILE A 35 -25.88 -16.78 -5.23
N TYR A 36 -25.47 -15.51 -5.36
CA TYR A 36 -24.08 -15.18 -5.66
C TYR A 36 -23.34 -14.61 -4.45
N CYS A 37 -22.06 -14.94 -4.35
CA CYS A 37 -21.16 -14.63 -3.24
C CYS A 37 -19.85 -14.01 -3.74
N ARG A 38 -19.11 -13.39 -2.84
CA ARG A 38 -17.70 -13.03 -3.09
C ARG A 38 -16.78 -14.27 -3.00
N PRO A 39 -15.60 -14.27 -3.63
CA PRO A 39 -14.64 -15.37 -3.55
C PRO A 39 -14.22 -15.72 -2.12
N SER A 40 -14.04 -14.72 -1.25
CA SER A 40 -13.67 -14.92 0.16
C SER A 40 -14.83 -15.31 1.10
N CYS A 41 -16.00 -15.66 0.55
CA CYS A 41 -17.19 -15.92 1.36
C CYS A 41 -16.98 -17.13 2.28
N ALA A 42 -17.23 -16.94 3.58
CA ALA A 42 -17.14 -18.00 4.59
C ALA A 42 -18.31 -19.01 4.55
N ALA A 43 -19.16 -18.96 3.52
CA ALA A 43 -20.18 -19.97 3.30
C ALA A 43 -19.52 -21.33 2.99
N ARG A 44 -20.26 -22.42 3.22
CA ARG A 44 -19.80 -23.76 2.84
C ARG A 44 -19.56 -23.79 1.34
N HIS A 45 -18.44 -24.38 0.90
CA HIS A 45 -18.15 -24.45 -0.52
C HIS A 45 -19.22 -25.28 -1.24
N PRO A 46 -19.84 -24.75 -2.29
CA PRO A 46 -20.75 -25.51 -3.14
C PRO A 46 -19.97 -26.57 -3.94
N LEU A 47 -20.67 -27.56 -4.47
CA LEU A 47 -20.08 -28.49 -5.44
C LEU A 47 -19.69 -27.73 -6.71
N ARG A 48 -18.53 -28.06 -7.27
CA ARG A 48 -17.93 -27.37 -8.43
C ARG A 48 -18.88 -27.27 -9.64
N GLU A 49 -19.65 -28.33 -9.90
CA GLU A 49 -20.63 -28.42 -10.99
C GLU A 49 -21.75 -27.36 -10.88
N ASN A 50 -22.08 -26.94 -9.65
CA ASN A 50 -23.15 -26.00 -9.33
C ASN A 50 -22.69 -24.53 -9.31
N VAL A 51 -21.45 -24.27 -9.74
CA VAL A 51 -20.82 -22.95 -9.69
C VAL A 51 -20.67 -22.37 -11.08
N ARG A 52 -20.99 -21.08 -11.20
CA ARG A 52 -20.68 -20.23 -12.35
C ARG A 52 -20.07 -18.92 -11.85
N PHE A 53 -19.11 -18.39 -12.60
CA PHE A 53 -18.47 -17.11 -12.29
C PHE A 53 -19.04 -15.99 -13.16
N PHE A 54 -19.18 -14.82 -12.58
CA PHE A 54 -19.69 -13.64 -13.25
C PHE A 54 -18.75 -12.46 -13.02
N VAL A 55 -18.69 -11.57 -14.01
CA VAL A 55 -17.89 -10.33 -13.99
C VAL A 55 -18.19 -9.48 -12.74
N ASP A 56 -19.45 -9.44 -12.32
CA ASP A 56 -19.93 -8.68 -11.18
C ASP A 56 -21.33 -9.17 -10.74
N GLY A 57 -21.86 -8.54 -9.68
CA GLY A 57 -23.20 -8.83 -9.18
C GLY A 57 -24.34 -8.41 -10.13
N ALA A 58 -24.09 -7.50 -11.09
CA ALA A 58 -25.11 -7.11 -12.08
C ALA A 58 -25.31 -8.23 -13.11
N ALA A 59 -24.22 -8.81 -13.62
CA ALA A 59 -24.26 -9.98 -14.50
C ALA A 59 -24.88 -11.20 -13.81
N ALA A 60 -24.55 -11.45 -12.54
CA ALA A 60 -25.16 -12.53 -11.77
C ALA A 60 -26.68 -12.32 -11.55
N ARG A 61 -27.13 -11.07 -11.32
CA ARG A 61 -28.56 -10.76 -11.21
C ARG A 61 -29.32 -10.95 -12.52
N ALA A 62 -28.69 -10.64 -13.65
CA ALA A 62 -29.31 -10.84 -14.97
C ALA A 62 -29.66 -12.31 -15.23
N THR A 63 -29.00 -13.26 -14.54
CA THR A 63 -29.33 -14.69 -14.59
C THR A 63 -30.26 -15.15 -13.47
N GLY A 64 -30.90 -14.24 -12.74
CA GLY A 64 -31.87 -14.55 -11.67
C GLY A 64 -31.26 -14.84 -10.29
N LEU A 65 -29.96 -14.64 -10.09
CA LEU A 65 -29.32 -14.86 -8.79
C LEU A 65 -29.50 -13.65 -7.87
N ARG A 66 -29.67 -13.89 -6.56
CA ARG A 66 -29.71 -12.84 -5.53
C ARG A 66 -28.40 -12.72 -4.75
N PRO A 67 -28.04 -11.53 -4.23
CA PRO A 67 -26.83 -11.38 -3.44
C PRO A 67 -26.90 -12.19 -2.14
N CYS A 68 -25.75 -12.72 -1.76
CA CYS A 68 -25.57 -13.39 -0.48
C CYS A 68 -25.73 -12.40 0.68
N LYS A 69 -26.70 -12.68 1.56
CA LYS A 69 -26.97 -11.87 2.76
C LYS A 69 -25.86 -11.92 3.81
N ARG A 70 -24.94 -12.89 3.70
CA ARG A 70 -23.83 -13.08 4.66
C ARG A 70 -22.59 -12.31 4.26
N CYS A 71 -22.15 -12.44 3.00
CA CYS A 71 -20.93 -11.79 2.54
C CYS A 71 -21.16 -10.44 1.86
N LEU A 72 -22.43 -10.09 1.58
CA LEU A 72 -22.86 -8.82 1.01
C LEU A 72 -21.96 -8.42 -0.18
N PRO A 73 -21.94 -9.23 -1.26
CA PRO A 73 -20.95 -9.08 -2.33
C PRO A 73 -21.02 -7.73 -3.05
N ASP A 74 -22.19 -7.07 -3.03
CA ASP A 74 -22.37 -5.75 -3.61
C ASP A 74 -21.73 -4.63 -2.76
N ASP A 75 -21.51 -4.85 -1.46
CA ASP A 75 -21.01 -3.81 -0.54
C ASP A 75 -19.53 -3.50 -0.80
N VAL A 76 -18.72 -4.46 -1.25
CA VAL A 76 -17.28 -4.23 -1.52
C VAL A 76 -17.10 -3.26 -2.69
N ALA A 77 -17.79 -3.51 -3.80
CA ALA A 77 -17.72 -2.63 -4.97
C ALA A 77 -18.38 -1.26 -4.68
N ARG A 78 -19.41 -1.23 -3.81
CA ARG A 78 -20.04 0.02 -3.35
C ARG A 78 -19.10 0.82 -2.45
N ASP A 79 -18.39 0.16 -1.54
CA ASP A 79 -17.40 0.76 -0.64
C ASP A 79 -16.26 1.39 -1.45
N GLU A 80 -15.70 0.67 -2.42
CA GLU A 80 -14.61 1.17 -3.27
C GLU A 80 -15.05 2.39 -4.09
N ARG A 81 -16.22 2.32 -4.75
CA ARG A 81 -16.80 3.48 -5.47
C ARG A 81 -17.04 4.67 -4.55
N ALA A 82 -17.52 4.44 -3.34
CA ALA A 82 -17.72 5.47 -2.34
C ALA A 82 -16.40 6.14 -1.92
N VAL A 83 -15.35 5.35 -1.74
CA VAL A 83 -14.01 5.86 -1.41
C VAL A 83 -13.45 6.70 -2.55
N ILE A 84 -13.50 6.21 -3.79
CA ILE A 84 -13.05 6.94 -4.98
C ILE A 84 -13.79 8.27 -5.11
N LYS A 85 -15.13 8.25 -4.97
CA LYS A 85 -15.97 9.46 -5.05
C LYS A 85 -15.61 10.48 -3.95
N ALA A 86 -15.34 10.02 -2.74
CA ALA A 86 -14.95 10.89 -1.65
C ALA A 86 -13.52 11.45 -1.81
N ILE A 87 -12.57 10.65 -2.31
CA ILE A 87 -11.23 11.13 -2.64
C ILE A 87 -11.33 12.24 -3.70
N ALA A 88 -12.14 12.04 -4.75
CA ALA A 88 -12.37 13.06 -5.77
C ALA A 88 -12.95 14.35 -5.17
N ALA A 89 -13.94 14.23 -4.28
CA ALA A 89 -14.53 15.38 -3.60
C ALA A 89 -13.52 16.13 -2.71
N ILE A 90 -12.71 15.40 -1.95
CA ILE A 90 -11.64 15.99 -1.12
C ILE A 90 -10.59 16.68 -2.00
N LYS A 91 -10.25 16.11 -3.15
CA LYS A 91 -9.32 16.70 -4.12
C LYS A 91 -9.88 17.94 -4.81
N GLN A 92 -11.19 18.06 -4.99
CA GLN A 92 -11.77 19.25 -5.62
C GLN A 92 -12.03 20.39 -4.64
N SER A 93 -12.10 20.09 -3.34
CA SER A 93 -12.35 21.08 -2.31
C SER A 93 -11.07 21.81 -1.90
N GLU A 94 -11.16 23.13 -1.75
CA GLU A 94 -10.12 23.95 -1.10
C GLU A 94 -10.28 23.91 0.42
N GLU A 95 -11.53 23.88 0.89
CA GLU A 95 -11.86 23.78 2.31
C GLU A 95 -12.07 22.33 2.80
N PRO A 96 -11.83 22.05 4.09
CA PRO A 96 -12.14 20.76 4.70
C PRO A 96 -13.63 20.41 4.61
N LEU A 97 -13.95 19.33 3.89
CA LEU A 97 -15.30 18.76 3.89
C LEU A 97 -15.57 18.02 5.21
N ALA A 98 -16.76 18.24 5.80
CA ALA A 98 -17.17 17.51 6.98
C ALA A 98 -17.43 16.04 6.64
N LEU A 99 -17.21 15.15 7.61
CA LEU A 99 -17.47 13.71 7.44
C LEU A 99 -18.93 13.44 7.05
N ALA A 100 -19.87 14.22 7.57
CA ALA A 100 -21.30 14.12 7.27
C ALA A 100 -21.59 14.37 5.78
N ASP A 101 -20.89 15.31 5.15
CA ASP A 101 -21.07 15.65 3.74
C ASP A 101 -20.52 14.56 2.83
N LEU A 102 -19.34 14.04 3.17
CA LEU A 102 -18.73 12.91 2.46
C LEU A 102 -19.58 11.64 2.57
N ALA A 103 -20.16 11.39 3.74
CA ALA A 103 -21.05 10.27 4.00
C ALA A 103 -22.36 10.39 3.20
N THR A 104 -22.96 11.58 3.18
CA THR A 104 -24.17 11.88 2.39
C THR A 104 -23.92 11.65 0.90
N ARG A 105 -22.79 12.15 0.38
CA ARG A 105 -22.40 11.99 -1.04
C ARG A 105 -22.18 10.54 -1.47
N THR A 106 -21.87 9.67 -0.52
CA THR A 106 -21.55 8.25 -0.76
C THR A 106 -22.68 7.30 -0.35
N GLY A 107 -23.76 7.83 0.23
CA GLY A 107 -24.91 7.04 0.67
C GLY A 107 -24.62 6.14 1.87
N TYR A 108 -23.70 6.54 2.74
CA TYR A 108 -23.35 5.87 3.99
C TYR A 108 -23.66 6.76 5.20
N SER A 109 -23.80 6.17 6.39
CA SER A 109 -23.76 6.96 7.62
C SER A 109 -22.33 7.45 7.90
N PRO A 110 -22.13 8.58 8.61
CA PRO A 110 -20.80 9.14 8.89
C PRO A 110 -19.83 8.11 9.51
N THR A 111 -20.29 7.40 10.54
CA THR A 111 -19.49 6.40 11.27
C THR A 111 -19.18 5.15 10.44
N HIS A 112 -20.08 4.76 9.53
CA HIS A 112 -19.83 3.67 8.60
C HIS A 112 -18.80 4.11 7.55
N PHE A 113 -19.03 5.27 6.93
CA PHE A 113 -18.17 5.81 5.88
C PHE A 113 -16.74 6.03 6.37
N GLN A 114 -16.55 6.56 7.58
CA GLN A 114 -15.22 6.71 8.17
C GLN A 114 -14.47 5.38 8.26
N ARG A 115 -15.14 4.29 8.66
CA ARG A 115 -14.52 2.96 8.74
C ARG A 115 -14.19 2.41 7.36
N VAL A 116 -15.11 2.53 6.40
CA VAL A 116 -14.90 2.10 5.01
C VAL A 116 -13.74 2.85 4.37
N PHE A 117 -13.70 4.17 4.51
CA PHE A 117 -12.63 5.02 3.97
C PHE A 117 -11.28 4.74 4.64
N THR A 118 -11.25 4.60 5.97
CA THR A 118 -10.00 4.26 6.69
C THR A 118 -9.49 2.89 6.32
N ARG A 119 -10.38 1.91 6.11
CA ARG A 119 -9.99 0.56 5.67
C ARG A 119 -9.36 0.55 4.27
N HIS A 120 -9.87 1.37 3.34
CA HIS A 120 -9.37 1.41 1.96
C HIS A 120 -8.16 2.32 1.78
N THR A 121 -8.10 3.44 2.49
CA THR A 121 -7.06 4.47 2.30
C THR A 121 -5.99 4.46 3.38
N GLY A 122 -6.18 3.71 4.46
CA GLY A 122 -5.33 3.74 5.66
C GLY A 122 -5.47 4.99 6.52
N LEU A 123 -6.23 6.00 6.07
CA LEU A 123 -6.42 7.29 6.75
C LEU A 123 -7.90 7.59 6.96
N SER A 124 -8.25 8.35 8.00
CA SER A 124 -9.60 8.93 8.06
C SER A 124 -9.78 9.98 6.96
N PRO A 125 -11.02 10.28 6.52
CA PRO A 125 -11.25 11.33 5.53
C PRO A 125 -10.63 12.67 5.90
N ALA A 126 -10.69 13.06 7.18
CA ALA A 126 -10.08 14.28 7.68
C ALA A 126 -8.54 14.25 7.61
N ALA A 127 -7.92 13.11 7.96
CA ALA A 127 -6.47 12.93 7.88
C ALA A 127 -5.98 12.94 6.42
N TYR A 128 -6.73 12.31 5.51
CA TYR A 128 -6.45 12.34 4.08
C TYR A 128 -6.55 13.76 3.51
N ALA A 129 -7.60 14.50 3.87
CA ALA A 129 -7.78 15.90 3.45
C ALA A 129 -6.71 16.85 4.03
N ARG A 130 -6.17 16.56 5.23
CA ARG A 130 -5.04 17.32 5.80
C ARG A 130 -3.75 17.03 5.03
N ALA A 131 -3.44 15.76 4.77
CA ALA A 131 -2.23 15.37 4.04
C ALA A 131 -2.18 16.00 2.63
N LEU A 132 -3.31 16.03 1.92
CA LEU A 132 -3.40 16.67 0.60
C LEU A 132 -3.18 18.19 0.66
N ARG A 133 -3.64 18.85 1.72
CA ARG A 133 -3.42 20.29 1.91
C ARG A 133 -1.97 20.61 2.22
N ASP A 134 -1.34 19.81 3.07
CA ASP A 134 0.10 19.94 3.36
C ASP A 134 0.93 19.75 2.07
N GLU A 135 0.50 18.85 1.19
CA GLU A 135 1.12 18.60 -0.13
C GLU A 135 0.97 19.81 -1.07
N ARG A 136 -0.20 20.43 -1.14
CA ARG A 136 -0.44 21.66 -1.92
C ARG A 136 0.35 22.85 -1.41
N ALA A 137 0.40 23.02 -0.09
CA ALA A 137 1.16 24.10 0.53
C ALA A 137 2.64 24.00 0.16
N ARG A 138 3.20 22.77 0.12
CA ARG A 138 4.58 22.55 -0.33
C ARG A 138 4.79 22.84 -1.80
N ALA A 139 3.84 22.45 -2.65
CA ALA A 139 3.92 22.73 -4.09
C ALA A 139 3.91 24.26 -4.36
N ALA A 140 3.06 25.01 -3.67
CA ALA A 140 3.01 26.47 -3.76
C ALA A 140 4.31 27.14 -3.25
N LEU A 141 4.92 26.59 -2.19
CA LEU A 141 6.20 27.07 -1.66
C LEU A 141 7.39 26.78 -2.60
N SER A 142 7.33 25.71 -3.40
CA SER A 142 8.38 25.38 -4.38
C SER A 142 8.36 26.26 -5.65
N GLU A 143 7.27 26.98 -5.92
CA GLU A 143 7.11 27.87 -7.08
C GLU A 143 7.53 29.33 -6.81
N GLY A 144 8.19 29.62 -5.68
CA GLY A 144 8.97 30.86 -5.53
C GLY A 144 8.19 32.15 -5.25
N THR A 145 7.00 32.08 -4.63
CA THR A 145 6.34 33.30 -4.14
C THR A 145 6.60 33.51 -2.65
N ARG A 146 7.04 34.73 -2.31
CA ARG A 146 7.66 35.18 -1.05
C ARG A 146 7.16 34.48 0.23
N VAL A 147 8.14 33.86 0.89
CA VAL A 147 8.07 33.04 2.12
C VAL A 147 7.26 33.66 3.27
N THR A 148 7.13 34.98 3.33
CA THR A 148 6.47 35.68 4.45
C THR A 148 4.95 35.61 4.40
N ASP A 149 4.33 35.58 3.22
CA ASP A 149 2.87 35.64 3.08
C ASP A 149 2.25 34.24 3.22
N ALA A 150 2.95 33.20 2.76
CA ALA A 150 2.55 31.80 2.87
C ALA A 150 2.56 31.24 4.31
N ILE A 151 3.34 31.86 5.22
CA ILE A 151 3.44 31.43 6.63
C ILE A 151 2.17 31.82 7.41
N TYR A 152 1.58 32.98 7.11
CA TYR A 152 0.36 33.46 7.76
C TYR A 152 -0.92 32.84 7.18
N ASP A 153 -1.00 32.65 5.85
CA ASP A 153 -2.16 31.99 5.21
C ASP A 153 -2.27 30.49 5.53
N ALA A 154 -1.16 29.85 5.95
CA ALA A 154 -1.12 28.45 6.39
C ALA A 154 -1.38 28.26 7.90
N GLY A 155 -1.54 29.35 8.68
CA GLY A 155 -1.93 29.30 10.10
C GLY A 155 -0.83 28.89 11.08
N PHE A 156 0.46 29.09 10.76
CA PHE A 156 1.58 28.79 11.67
C PHE A 156 2.16 30.05 12.32
N SER A 157 2.40 30.01 13.63
CA SER A 157 2.85 31.14 14.45
C SER A 157 4.36 31.43 14.40
N GLY A 158 5.07 31.03 13.35
CA GLY A 158 6.40 31.56 13.05
C GLY A 158 7.49 30.60 12.51
N PRO A 159 8.65 31.16 12.10
CA PRO A 159 9.63 30.50 11.21
C PRO A 159 10.53 29.45 11.87
N SER A 160 10.75 29.51 13.18
CA SER A 160 11.70 28.62 13.86
C SER A 160 11.25 27.15 13.89
N ARG A 161 9.94 26.88 14.01
CA ARG A 161 9.38 25.50 13.93
C ARG A 161 9.29 24.93 12.52
N PHE A 162 9.47 25.77 11.50
CA PHE A 162 9.46 25.38 10.09
C PHE A 162 10.79 24.74 9.68
N TYR A 163 11.92 25.32 10.11
CA TYR A 163 13.25 24.78 9.79
C TYR A 163 13.60 23.51 10.58
N GLU A 164 13.14 23.37 11.84
CA GLU A 164 13.32 22.14 12.64
C GLU A 164 12.62 20.90 12.02
N ASN A 165 11.62 21.09 11.15
CA ASN A 165 10.88 20.00 10.48
C ASN A 165 11.41 19.66 9.07
N MET A 166 12.48 20.33 8.61
CA MET A 166 12.96 20.25 7.23
C MET A 166 14.24 19.42 7.04
N GLU A 167 14.97 19.10 8.11
CA GLU A 167 16.04 18.11 8.05
C GLU A 167 15.45 16.70 7.93
N GLY A 168 15.58 16.08 6.74
CA GLY A 168 15.39 14.64 6.55
C GLY A 168 14.22 14.18 5.67
N ARG A 169 13.60 15.04 4.84
CA ARG A 169 12.51 14.61 3.93
C ARG A 169 13.03 14.32 2.51
N MET A 170 13.52 13.09 2.34
CA MET A 170 13.94 12.45 1.08
C MET A 170 12.71 11.96 0.28
N GLY A 171 12.67 12.16 -1.05
CA GLY A 171 11.69 11.52 -1.96
C GLY A 171 11.13 12.37 -3.12
N MET A 172 10.57 11.71 -4.13
CA MET A 172 9.96 12.27 -5.35
C MET A 172 8.97 13.40 -5.07
N THR A 173 8.83 14.32 -6.04
CA THR A 173 7.80 15.35 -5.92
C THR A 173 6.45 14.64 -5.85
N ALA A 174 5.62 15.12 -4.94
CA ALA A 174 4.43 14.39 -4.52
C ALA A 174 3.42 14.19 -5.67
N SER A 175 3.52 15.00 -6.74
CA SER A 175 2.79 14.93 -8.00
C SER A 175 3.11 13.71 -8.89
N ALA A 176 4.35 13.20 -8.89
CA ALA A 176 4.75 12.05 -9.70
C ALA A 176 4.10 10.75 -9.18
N TRP A 177 4.11 10.55 -7.87
CA TRP A 177 3.47 9.40 -7.22
C TRP A 177 1.93 9.37 -7.38
N VAL A 178 1.28 10.53 -7.46
CA VAL A 178 -0.20 10.63 -7.53
C VAL A 178 -0.73 10.41 -8.96
N ASN A 179 0.12 10.60 -9.98
CA ASN A 179 -0.24 10.43 -11.39
C ASN A 179 0.38 9.17 -12.01
N GLY A 180 0.62 8.13 -11.20
CA GLY A 180 1.16 6.85 -11.70
C GLY A 180 2.57 6.96 -12.26
N GLY A 181 3.41 7.87 -11.74
CA GLY A 181 4.78 8.05 -12.20
C GLY A 181 4.94 8.99 -13.39
N LYS A 182 3.89 9.70 -13.81
CA LYS A 182 3.95 10.62 -14.96
C LYS A 182 5.12 11.60 -14.86
N GLY A 183 6.03 11.53 -15.83
CA GLY A 183 7.23 12.38 -15.92
C GLY A 183 8.41 11.92 -15.06
N ALA A 184 8.32 10.74 -14.42
CA ALA A 184 9.43 10.10 -13.75
C ALA A 184 10.03 9.01 -14.64
N THR A 185 11.36 8.96 -14.69
CA THR A 185 12.11 7.81 -15.22
C THR A 185 12.44 6.89 -14.05
N ILE A 186 12.14 5.60 -14.21
CA ILE A 186 12.43 4.56 -13.25
C ILE A 186 13.39 3.58 -13.89
N HIS A 187 14.61 3.55 -13.37
CA HIS A 187 15.59 2.53 -13.73
C HIS A 187 15.32 1.27 -12.95
N TRP A 188 15.37 0.11 -13.60
CA TRP A 188 15.10 -1.16 -12.94
C TRP A 188 15.96 -2.29 -13.47
N ALA A 189 16.13 -3.33 -12.66
CA ALA A 189 16.70 -4.61 -13.07
C ALA A 189 16.15 -5.73 -12.20
N VAL A 190 16.08 -6.94 -12.75
CA VAL A 190 15.91 -8.18 -11.98
C VAL A 190 17.27 -8.84 -11.87
N VAL A 191 17.75 -9.02 -10.64
CA VAL A 191 19.06 -9.60 -10.36
C VAL A 191 18.92 -10.86 -9.51
N PRO A 192 19.69 -11.93 -9.81
CA PRO A 192 19.72 -13.11 -8.96
C PRO A 192 20.40 -12.77 -7.64
N THR A 193 19.77 -13.14 -6.52
CA THR A 193 20.37 -13.12 -5.19
C THR A 193 20.31 -14.53 -4.59
N SER A 194 21.06 -14.78 -3.54
CA SER A 194 21.00 -16.04 -2.80
C SER A 194 19.65 -16.29 -2.10
N LEU A 195 18.77 -15.29 -2.05
CA LEU A 195 17.39 -15.38 -1.53
C LEU A 195 16.33 -15.54 -2.65
N GLY A 196 16.75 -15.54 -3.91
CA GLY A 196 15.90 -15.59 -5.11
C GLY A 196 16.06 -14.35 -6.00
N ASP A 197 15.35 -14.33 -7.11
CA ASP A 197 15.37 -13.20 -8.04
C ASP A 197 14.75 -11.96 -7.37
N MET A 198 15.49 -10.85 -7.42
CA MET A 198 15.15 -9.59 -6.78
C MET A 198 14.97 -8.51 -7.83
N LEU A 199 13.79 -7.91 -7.86
CA LEU A 199 13.52 -6.68 -8.59
C LEU A 199 14.05 -5.50 -7.78
N VAL A 200 14.91 -4.70 -8.40
CA VAL A 200 15.37 -3.41 -7.89
C VAL A 200 14.89 -2.33 -8.85
N ALA A 201 14.22 -1.30 -8.35
CA ALA A 201 13.87 -0.13 -9.14
C ALA A 201 14.14 1.17 -8.37
N ALA A 202 14.64 2.17 -9.08
CA ALA A 202 15.02 3.45 -8.51
C ALA A 202 14.60 4.62 -9.41
N THR A 203 14.26 5.73 -8.77
CA THR A 203 14.08 7.04 -9.39
C THR A 203 15.39 7.83 -9.27
N ASP A 204 15.39 9.06 -9.77
CA ASP A 204 16.48 10.04 -9.56
C ASP A 204 16.78 10.33 -8.08
N LYS A 205 15.89 9.93 -7.16
CA LYS A 205 16.00 10.21 -5.72
C LYS A 205 16.32 9.00 -4.86
N GLY A 206 16.25 7.79 -5.41
CA GLY A 206 16.59 6.56 -4.69
C GLY A 206 15.70 5.37 -5.01
N VAL A 207 15.88 4.30 -4.25
CA VAL A 207 15.19 3.02 -4.45
C VAL A 207 13.70 3.17 -4.13
N CYS A 208 12.86 2.91 -5.12
CA CYS A 208 11.40 3.02 -5.03
C CYS A 208 10.68 1.66 -5.02
N ARG A 209 11.37 0.60 -5.47
CA ARG A 209 10.92 -0.80 -5.37
C ARG A 209 12.11 -1.70 -5.06
N LEU A 210 11.93 -2.58 -4.10
CA LEU A 210 12.82 -3.72 -3.83
C LEU A 210 11.95 -4.91 -3.40
N SER A 211 11.83 -5.93 -4.25
CA SER A 211 10.89 -7.02 -4.06
C SER A 211 11.38 -8.33 -4.68
N PHE A 212 11.05 -9.45 -4.04
CA PHE A 212 11.40 -10.78 -4.53
C PHE A 212 10.32 -11.34 -5.43
N ALA A 213 10.72 -12.14 -6.41
CA ALA A 213 9.83 -12.88 -7.32
C ALA A 213 8.82 -11.98 -8.06
N GLU A 214 9.21 -10.74 -8.33
CA GLU A 214 8.47 -9.79 -9.15
C GLU A 214 9.33 -9.35 -10.33
N GLY A 215 8.66 -8.97 -11.42
CA GLY A 215 9.29 -8.46 -12.63
C GLY A 215 8.80 -7.06 -12.98
N ARG A 216 9.08 -6.65 -14.21
CA ARG A 216 8.66 -5.37 -14.79
C ARG A 216 7.17 -5.09 -14.62
N GLU A 217 6.33 -6.11 -14.68
CA GLU A 217 4.87 -6.00 -14.60
C GLU A 217 4.41 -5.35 -13.28
N ALA A 218 5.12 -5.61 -12.18
CA ALA A 218 4.84 -4.99 -10.89
C ALA A 218 5.12 -3.48 -10.89
N LEU A 219 6.07 -3.02 -11.71
CA LEU A 219 6.35 -1.60 -11.91
C LEU A 219 5.29 -0.96 -12.81
N GLU A 220 4.85 -1.65 -13.86
CA GLU A 220 3.79 -1.14 -14.76
C GLU A 220 2.45 -0.98 -14.04
N GLU A 221 2.09 -1.92 -13.15
CA GLU A 221 0.88 -1.80 -12.33
C GLU A 221 0.96 -0.60 -11.37
N ARG A 222 2.15 -0.38 -10.78
CA ARG A 222 2.36 0.65 -9.76
C ARG A 222 2.59 2.04 -10.34
N PHE A 223 3.27 2.10 -11.48
CA PHE A 223 3.72 3.32 -12.16
C PHE A 223 3.31 3.28 -13.64
N PRO A 224 1.99 3.24 -13.95
CA PRO A 224 1.49 3.07 -15.31
C PRO A 224 1.82 4.21 -16.29
N ALA A 225 2.36 5.32 -15.79
CA ALA A 225 2.74 6.50 -16.56
C ALA A 225 4.22 6.88 -16.41
N ALA A 226 5.04 6.07 -15.73
CA ALA A 226 6.48 6.24 -15.67
C ALA A 226 7.17 5.74 -16.94
N ASP A 227 8.33 6.31 -17.24
CA ASP A 227 9.25 5.76 -18.23
C ASP A 227 10.12 4.68 -17.57
N LEU A 228 9.96 3.42 -17.97
CA LEU A 228 10.66 2.28 -17.38
C LEU A 228 11.89 1.92 -18.21
N VAL A 229 13.08 2.14 -17.64
CA VAL A 229 14.36 1.88 -18.29
C VAL A 229 15.05 0.70 -17.61
N GLU A 230 15.34 -0.36 -18.34
CA GLU A 230 16.09 -1.50 -17.79
C GLU A 230 17.59 -1.15 -17.75
N GLY A 231 18.20 -1.25 -16.57
CA GLY A 231 19.61 -0.90 -16.36
C GLY A 231 19.91 0.60 -16.50
N GLY A 232 21.16 0.92 -16.84
CA GLY A 232 21.68 2.29 -16.98
C GLY A 232 22.95 2.51 -16.15
N ASP A 233 23.89 3.27 -16.70
CA ASP A 233 25.21 3.49 -16.08
C ASP A 233 25.09 4.15 -14.70
N ASP A 234 24.20 5.15 -14.56
CA ASP A 234 23.94 5.84 -13.29
C ASP A 234 23.24 4.94 -12.25
N PHE A 235 22.51 3.92 -12.71
CA PHE A 235 21.81 2.95 -11.85
C PHE A 235 22.72 1.82 -11.38
N ALA A 236 23.73 1.44 -12.16
CA ALA A 236 24.58 0.28 -11.90
C ALA A 236 25.28 0.34 -10.53
N ALA A 237 25.75 1.52 -10.13
CA ALA A 237 26.39 1.71 -8.82
C ALA A 237 25.41 1.53 -7.65
N LEU A 238 24.20 2.09 -7.76
CA LEU A 238 23.14 1.92 -6.76
C LEU A 238 22.69 0.46 -6.68
N LEU A 239 22.53 -0.20 -7.83
CA LEU A 239 22.17 -1.61 -7.90
C LEU A 239 23.18 -2.49 -7.15
N GLY A 240 24.48 -2.26 -7.32
CA GLY A 240 25.53 -2.97 -6.59
C GLY A 240 25.39 -2.81 -5.07
N GLN A 241 25.21 -1.57 -4.59
CA GLN A 241 25.02 -1.31 -3.15
C GLN A 241 23.77 -2.00 -2.59
N VAL A 242 22.69 -2.03 -3.36
CA VAL A 242 21.44 -2.70 -2.96
C VAL A 242 21.64 -4.21 -2.88
N VAL A 243 22.31 -4.83 -3.86
CA VAL A 243 22.62 -6.26 -3.83
C VAL A 243 23.49 -6.61 -2.63
N ASP A 244 24.54 -5.82 -2.36
CA ASP A 244 25.40 -6.01 -1.18
C ASP A 244 24.60 -5.92 0.13
N ALA A 245 23.66 -4.96 0.23
CA ALA A 245 22.80 -4.81 1.39
C ALA A 245 21.82 -5.98 1.59
N VAL A 246 21.37 -6.61 0.50
CA VAL A 246 20.51 -7.80 0.54
C VAL A 246 21.31 -9.04 0.93
N GLU A 247 22.52 -9.18 0.41
CA GLU A 247 23.37 -10.34 0.70
C GLU A 247 23.94 -10.29 2.11
N ALA A 248 24.32 -9.09 2.60
CA ALA A 248 24.91 -8.86 3.91
C ALA A 248 24.17 -7.76 4.71
N PRO A 249 22.91 -8.00 5.13
CA PRO A 249 22.07 -7.00 5.81
C PRO A 249 22.61 -6.55 7.18
N VAL A 250 23.55 -7.30 7.75
CA VAL A 250 24.26 -6.97 9.00
C VAL A 250 25.15 -5.72 8.88
N ASN A 251 25.62 -5.40 7.67
CA ASN A 251 26.53 -4.26 7.43
C ASN A 251 25.81 -2.91 7.43
N GLY A 252 24.48 -2.92 7.50
CA GLY A 252 23.66 -1.72 7.43
C GLY A 252 23.55 -1.14 6.02
N PHE A 253 22.54 -0.30 5.82
CA PHE A 253 22.16 0.21 4.49
C PHE A 253 21.58 1.62 4.55
N ASP A 254 21.88 2.36 5.62
CA ASP A 254 21.33 3.71 5.84
C ASP A 254 21.80 4.75 4.83
N HIS A 255 22.93 4.47 4.17
CA HIS A 255 23.50 5.30 3.10
C HIS A 255 22.73 5.16 1.78
N ILE A 256 21.94 4.10 1.59
CA ILE A 256 21.19 3.87 0.36
C ILE A 256 19.93 4.74 0.39
N PRO A 257 19.78 5.69 -0.56
CA PRO A 257 18.61 6.55 -0.59
C PRO A 257 17.36 5.74 -0.97
N ILE A 258 16.26 6.00 -0.27
CA ILE A 258 14.96 5.39 -0.56
C ILE A 258 13.96 6.47 -0.96
N ASP A 259 13.15 6.15 -1.95
CA ASP A 259 12.08 6.99 -2.43
C ASP A 259 10.76 6.21 -2.30
N VAL A 260 10.13 6.32 -1.14
CA VAL A 260 8.87 5.62 -0.85
C VAL A 260 7.79 6.61 -0.47
N LYS A 261 6.60 6.41 -1.03
CA LYS A 261 5.39 7.12 -0.62
C LYS A 261 4.37 6.16 -0.02
N GLY A 262 3.82 6.55 1.12
CA GLY A 262 2.74 5.84 1.78
C GLY A 262 1.76 6.82 2.39
N THR A 263 0.82 6.29 3.15
CA THR A 263 0.08 7.13 4.10
C THR A 263 1.03 7.65 5.19
N ALA A 264 0.67 8.76 5.84
CA ALA A 264 1.47 9.29 6.95
C ALA A 264 1.72 8.24 8.05
N PHE A 265 0.77 7.32 8.28
CA PHE A 265 0.94 6.23 9.23
C PHE A 265 1.92 5.16 8.72
N GLN A 266 1.86 4.78 7.45
CA GLN A 266 2.82 3.85 6.84
C GLN A 266 4.24 4.43 6.86
N GLU A 267 4.41 5.70 6.46
CA GLU A 267 5.71 6.37 6.50
C GLU A 267 6.28 6.45 7.92
N ALA A 268 5.42 6.70 8.92
CA ALA A 268 5.84 6.66 10.33
C ALA A 268 6.28 5.26 10.75
N VAL A 269 5.52 4.22 10.40
CA VAL A 269 5.89 2.83 10.68
C VAL A 269 7.23 2.49 10.02
N TRP A 270 7.40 2.76 8.72
CA TRP A 270 8.63 2.46 7.99
C TRP A 270 9.85 3.18 8.56
N ARG A 271 9.67 4.42 9.05
CA ARG A 271 10.72 5.14 9.78
C ARG A 271 11.12 4.42 11.06
N GLU A 272 10.17 3.91 11.83
CA GLU A 272 10.48 3.10 13.03
C GLU A 272 11.10 1.75 12.68
N LEU A 273 10.71 1.12 11.56
CA LEU A 273 11.35 -0.12 11.09
C LEU A 273 12.83 0.10 10.81
N ARG A 274 13.19 1.19 10.12
CA ARG A 274 14.59 1.51 9.81
C ARG A 274 15.46 1.76 11.04
N LYS A 275 14.87 2.06 12.19
CA LYS A 275 15.62 2.23 13.45
C LYS A 275 15.94 0.92 14.15
N ILE A 276 15.36 -0.21 13.72
CA ILE A 276 15.64 -1.52 14.34
C ILE A 276 17.03 -1.96 13.89
N PRO A 277 18.01 -2.15 14.79
CA PRO A 277 19.35 -2.60 14.41
C PRO A 277 19.35 -4.01 13.81
N ALA A 278 20.37 -4.35 13.03
CA ALA A 278 20.58 -5.73 12.60
C ALA A 278 20.77 -6.65 13.83
N GLY A 279 20.15 -7.82 13.79
CA GLY A 279 20.21 -8.83 14.86
C GLY A 279 19.19 -8.59 15.97
N GLU A 280 18.50 -7.44 15.96
CA GLU A 280 17.41 -7.15 16.87
C GLU A 280 16.04 -7.34 16.20
N THR A 281 15.06 -7.69 17.03
CA THR A 281 13.66 -7.72 16.61
C THR A 281 12.80 -6.79 17.46
N ARG A 282 11.65 -6.40 16.90
CA ARG A 282 10.57 -5.70 17.61
C ARG A 282 9.25 -6.41 17.37
N SER A 283 8.32 -6.29 18.30
CA SER A 283 6.96 -6.78 18.09
C SER A 283 6.11 -5.75 17.35
N TYR A 284 5.02 -6.19 16.73
CA TYR A 284 4.03 -5.27 16.15
C TYR A 284 3.47 -4.28 17.18
N SER A 285 3.39 -4.67 18.46
CA SER A 285 3.00 -3.79 19.56
C SER A 285 4.05 -2.71 19.83
N ASP A 286 5.33 -3.06 19.79
CA ASP A 286 6.43 -2.09 20.00
C ASP A 286 6.43 -1.04 18.89
N ILE A 287 6.23 -1.47 17.64
CA ILE A 287 6.12 -0.55 16.50
C ILE A 287 4.91 0.37 16.64
N ALA A 288 3.75 -0.16 17.03
CA ALA A 288 2.55 0.64 17.25
C ALA A 288 2.75 1.67 18.38
N ALA A 289 3.46 1.30 19.44
CA ALA A 289 3.81 2.21 20.53
C ALA A 289 4.81 3.28 20.08
N ALA A 290 5.85 2.90 19.33
CA ALA A 290 6.89 3.81 18.83
C ALA A 290 6.34 4.89 17.89
N VAL A 291 5.32 4.58 17.08
CA VAL A 291 4.61 5.57 16.24
C VAL A 291 3.57 6.40 17.01
N GLY A 292 3.50 6.28 18.34
CA GLY A 292 2.58 7.01 19.20
C GLY A 292 1.12 6.54 19.11
N LYS A 293 0.88 5.31 18.64
CA LYS A 293 -0.48 4.72 18.49
C LYS A 293 -0.53 3.29 19.06
N PRO A 294 -0.37 3.07 20.39
CA PRO A 294 -0.26 1.73 20.98
C PRO A 294 -1.40 0.75 20.64
N ALA A 295 -2.63 1.26 20.46
CA ALA A 295 -3.79 0.45 20.08
C ALA A 295 -3.79 0.00 18.60
N ALA A 296 -2.90 0.53 17.76
CA ALA A 296 -2.89 0.34 16.32
C ALA A 296 -2.04 -0.87 15.86
N VAL A 297 -1.90 -1.91 16.68
CA VAL A 297 -1.06 -3.10 16.43
C VAL A 297 -1.36 -3.75 15.07
N ARG A 298 -2.64 -3.96 14.75
CA ARG A 298 -3.02 -4.56 13.45
C ARG A 298 -2.69 -3.64 12.27
N ALA A 299 -2.88 -2.33 12.43
CA ALA A 299 -2.54 -1.37 11.39
C ALA A 299 -1.02 -1.29 11.17
N ALA A 300 -0.22 -1.39 12.23
CA ALA A 300 1.23 -1.50 12.14
C ALA A 300 1.65 -2.76 11.38
N GLY A 301 0.98 -3.90 11.61
CA GLY A 301 1.17 -5.12 10.82
C GLY A 301 0.83 -4.94 9.33
N SER A 302 -0.28 -4.29 9.01
CA SER A 302 -0.65 -3.98 7.62
C SER A 302 0.34 -3.02 6.96
N ALA A 303 0.83 -2.00 7.68
CA ALA A 303 1.84 -1.07 7.19
C ALA A 303 3.20 -1.75 6.96
N ASN A 304 3.58 -2.68 7.84
CA ASN A 304 4.77 -3.52 7.68
C ASN A 304 4.70 -4.38 6.41
N GLY A 305 3.54 -4.98 6.13
CA GLY A 305 3.31 -5.77 4.92
C GLY A 305 3.19 -4.95 3.64
N ALA A 306 2.83 -3.66 3.73
CA ALA A 306 2.76 -2.74 2.59
C ALA A 306 4.13 -2.14 2.22
N ASN A 307 5.22 -2.61 2.84
CA ASN A 307 6.56 -2.20 2.50
C ASN A 307 6.89 -2.60 1.05
N ASN A 308 7.39 -1.65 0.27
CA ASN A 308 7.73 -1.82 -1.14
C ASN A 308 9.23 -1.85 -1.39
N VAL A 309 10.03 -1.65 -0.34
CA VAL A 309 11.49 -1.66 -0.41
C VAL A 309 11.99 -2.64 0.65
N ALA A 310 11.80 -3.94 0.37
CA ALA A 310 12.18 -5.03 1.26
C ALA A 310 13.65 -4.93 1.66
N VAL A 311 14.03 -5.46 2.83
CA VAL A 311 15.39 -5.37 3.39
C VAL A 311 15.80 -3.95 3.80
N LEU A 312 15.85 -2.97 2.89
CA LEU A 312 16.23 -1.58 3.18
C LEU A 312 15.24 -0.88 4.13
N ILE A 313 13.97 -1.27 4.06
CA ILE A 313 13.01 -1.08 5.15
C ILE A 313 12.85 -2.47 5.79
N PRO A 314 13.45 -2.73 6.97
CA PRO A 314 13.66 -4.08 7.49
C PRO A 314 12.40 -4.66 8.16
N CYS A 315 11.35 -4.87 7.37
CA CYS A 315 10.07 -5.42 7.82
C CYS A 315 10.16 -6.89 8.27
N HIS A 316 11.26 -7.59 7.95
CA HIS A 316 11.61 -8.91 8.45
C HIS A 316 12.02 -8.92 9.93
N ARG A 317 12.51 -7.78 10.46
CA ARG A 317 12.87 -7.63 11.89
C ARG A 317 11.65 -7.53 12.83
N VAL A 318 10.44 -7.50 12.29
CA VAL A 318 9.20 -7.46 13.10
C VAL A 318 8.60 -8.86 13.27
N VAL A 319 8.42 -9.27 14.53
CA VAL A 319 7.87 -10.58 14.90
C VAL A 319 6.60 -10.44 15.76
N ARG A 320 5.91 -11.55 16.04
CA ARG A 320 4.80 -11.53 17.00
C ARG A 320 5.36 -11.39 18.42
N SER A 321 4.52 -10.92 19.35
CA SER A 321 4.92 -10.71 20.74
C SER A 321 5.29 -12.00 21.49
N ASP A 322 4.89 -13.17 20.97
CA ASP A 322 5.26 -14.49 21.47
C ASP A 322 6.60 -15.01 20.87
N GLY A 323 7.29 -14.19 20.06
CA GLY A 323 8.53 -14.54 19.38
C GLY A 323 8.33 -15.34 18.08
N SER A 324 7.11 -15.77 17.75
CA SER A 324 6.83 -16.47 16.50
C SER A 324 6.91 -15.55 15.28
N LEU A 325 7.26 -16.11 14.13
CA LEU A 325 7.35 -15.36 12.89
C LEU A 325 5.95 -14.98 12.37
N GLY A 326 5.68 -13.67 12.36
CA GLY A 326 4.56 -13.12 11.61
C GLY A 326 4.73 -13.32 10.10
N GLY A 327 3.64 -13.22 9.35
CA GLY A 327 3.67 -13.30 7.89
C GLY A 327 4.66 -12.32 7.27
N TYR A 328 5.15 -12.68 6.09
CA TYR A 328 6.09 -11.89 5.30
C TYR A 328 5.61 -11.85 3.85
N ALA A 329 5.65 -10.68 3.22
CA ALA A 329 5.12 -10.50 1.86
C ALA A 329 5.78 -11.43 0.83
N TYR A 330 7.04 -11.78 1.06
CA TYR A 330 7.85 -12.62 0.17
C TYR A 330 8.06 -14.06 0.71
N GLY A 331 7.26 -14.46 1.70
CA GLY A 331 7.31 -15.81 2.29
C GLY A 331 8.22 -15.95 3.51
N LEU A 332 7.87 -16.87 4.40
CA LEU A 332 8.60 -17.11 5.66
C LEU A 332 10.06 -17.57 5.45
N PRO A 333 10.42 -18.40 4.44
CA PRO A 333 11.81 -18.82 4.26
C PRO A 333 12.79 -17.65 4.07
N ILE A 334 12.40 -16.62 3.31
CA ILE A 334 13.24 -15.43 3.09
C ILE A 334 13.41 -14.66 4.41
N LYS A 335 12.34 -14.52 5.19
CA LYS A 335 12.38 -13.84 6.49
C LYS A 335 13.29 -14.57 7.48
N GLU A 336 13.22 -15.89 7.54
CA GLU A 336 14.08 -16.74 8.38
C GLU A 336 15.55 -16.59 8.02
N GLU A 337 15.88 -16.66 6.73
CA GLU A 337 17.26 -16.55 6.27
C GLU A 337 17.83 -15.13 6.49
N LEU A 338 17.04 -14.07 6.29
CA LEU A 338 17.46 -12.70 6.59
C LEU A 338 17.76 -12.51 8.09
N LEU A 339 16.90 -13.01 8.98
CA LEU A 339 17.13 -12.96 10.43
C LEU A 339 18.40 -13.72 10.82
N LYS A 340 18.59 -14.92 10.24
CA LYS A 340 19.77 -15.75 10.47
C LYS A 340 21.07 -15.06 10.04
N ARG A 341 21.09 -14.37 8.89
CA ARG A 341 22.25 -13.57 8.43
C ARG A 341 22.59 -12.41 9.35
N GLU A 342 21.58 -11.89 10.02
CA GLU A 342 21.76 -10.85 11.04
C GLU A 342 22.11 -11.42 12.43
N GLY A 343 22.28 -12.74 12.55
CA GLY A 343 22.66 -13.40 13.80
C GLY A 343 21.49 -13.68 14.75
N ARG A 344 20.25 -13.72 14.23
CA ARG A 344 19.03 -13.96 15.02
C ARG A 344 18.40 -15.33 14.80
#